data_AF-A0A7C6U605-F1
#
_entry.id   AF-A0A7C6U605-F1
#
_cell.length_a   1.000
_cell.length_b   1.000
_cell.length_c   1.000
_cell.angle_alpha   90.00
_cell.angle_beta   90.00
_cell.angle_gamma   90.00
#
_symmetry.space_group_name_H-M   'P 1'
#
loop_
_entity.id
_entity.type
_entity.pdbx_description
1 polymer ?
#
loop_
_entity_poly.entity_id
_entity_poly.type
_entity_poly.pdbx_seq_one_letter_code
_entity_poly.pdbx_strand_id
1 'polypeptide(L)'
;MEFFILFVIAHLLGDYVFQPYYFSEKKKEKINYVLLHSLIYTALSFLVVLMIKGTIVKIMFPVIIFTSHLVIDFLRIKFDRKHPGVKAQFISFIFDQALHILIFLLLVQGLDQKNTSSFGVAVYDWFVKMIAPLSLNYFLKLVIAYLIILSPSSVFIKHFFNLFFKKDLCDEGENKAGSIIGKLERLVILTLGIMGLYTAVALVFTAKSIARYKQLEEKEFAERYLIGTLLSLFIAVLGIIFVRM
;
A
#
# COMPACT_ATOMS: atom_id res chain seq x y z
N MET A 1 17.46 -11.33 -9.40
CA MET A 1 16.83 -10.65 -8.26
C MET A 1 15.48 -10.14 -8.69
N GLU A 2 14.48 -10.15 -7.80
CA GLU A 2 13.10 -9.80 -8.16
C GLU A 2 12.86 -8.29 -8.10
N PHE A 3 13.35 -7.57 -9.12
CA PHE A 3 13.28 -6.11 -9.19
C PHE A 3 11.84 -5.57 -9.08
N PHE A 4 10.85 -6.30 -9.61
CA PHE A 4 9.43 -5.90 -9.52
C PHE A 4 8.97 -5.75 -8.05
N ILE A 5 9.26 -6.74 -7.21
CA ILE A 5 8.93 -6.71 -5.78
C ILE A 5 9.61 -5.53 -5.08
N LEU A 6 10.88 -5.26 -5.40
CA LEU A 6 11.61 -4.13 -4.85
C LEU A 6 11.00 -2.77 -5.26
N PHE A 7 10.56 -2.63 -6.50
CA PHE A 7 9.84 -1.43 -6.96
C PHE A 7 8.46 -1.29 -6.31
N VAL A 8 7.72 -2.39 -6.12
CA VAL A 8 6.44 -2.36 -5.37
C VAL A 8 6.66 -1.93 -3.92
N ILE A 9 7.73 -2.38 -3.26
CA ILE A 9 8.10 -1.89 -1.92
C ILE A 9 8.44 -0.40 -1.96
N ALA A 10 9.24 0.07 -2.92
CA ALA A 10 9.58 1.49 -3.07
C ALA A 10 8.34 2.37 -3.29
N HIS A 11 7.37 1.90 -4.08
CA HIS A 11 6.07 2.54 -4.30
C HIS A 11 5.24 2.64 -3.01
N LEU A 12 5.05 1.52 -2.31
CA LEU A 12 4.30 1.47 -1.05
C LEU A 12 4.93 2.37 0.03
N LEU A 13 6.26 2.41 0.09
CA LEU A 13 6.99 3.33 0.96
C LEU A 13 6.75 4.79 0.54
N GLY A 14 6.93 5.12 -0.75
CA GLY A 14 6.75 6.48 -1.26
C GLY A 14 5.36 7.04 -0.99
N ASP A 15 4.32 6.41 -1.54
CA ASP A 15 2.96 6.96 -1.57
C ASP A 15 2.19 6.83 -0.24
N TYR A 16 2.65 5.99 0.71
CA TYR A 16 1.92 5.73 1.97
C TYR A 16 2.73 5.87 3.26
N VAL A 17 4.06 5.78 3.23
CA VAL A 17 4.92 5.96 4.41
C VAL A 17 5.58 7.34 4.40
N PHE A 18 6.16 7.74 3.27
CA PHE A 18 6.82 9.04 3.11
C PHE A 18 5.88 10.16 2.64
N GLN A 19 4.61 9.85 2.36
CA GLN A 19 3.55 10.82 2.09
C GLN A 19 2.50 10.86 3.22
N PRO A 20 2.77 11.55 4.35
CA PRO A 20 1.78 11.70 5.42
C PRO A 20 0.58 12.56 4.97
N TYR A 21 -0.56 12.41 5.64
CA TYR A 21 -1.84 13.07 5.27
C TYR A 21 -1.72 14.59 5.01
N TYR A 22 -0.97 15.30 5.87
CA TYR A 22 -0.69 16.73 5.70
C TYR A 22 -0.04 17.06 4.35
N PHE A 23 0.86 16.19 3.90
CA PHE A 23 1.55 16.32 2.62
C PHE A 23 0.57 16.06 1.46
N SER A 24 -0.29 15.03 1.56
CA SER A 24 -1.27 14.74 0.50
C SER A 24 -2.32 15.85 0.33
N GLU A 25 -2.71 16.54 1.42
CA GLU A 25 -3.58 17.72 1.31
C GLU A 25 -2.85 18.90 0.66
N LYS A 26 -1.55 19.10 0.94
CA LYS A 26 -0.71 20.14 0.31
C LYS A 26 -0.22 19.85 -1.11
N LYS A 27 -0.47 18.66 -1.65
CA LYS A 27 -0.41 18.37 -3.10
C LYS A 27 -1.64 18.96 -3.84
N LYS A 28 -2.73 19.17 -3.10
CA LYS A 28 -3.76 20.21 -3.35
C LYS A 28 -3.21 21.54 -2.76
N GLU A 29 -3.83 22.69 -2.97
CA GLU A 29 -3.05 23.95 -3.11
C GLU A 29 -2.04 23.88 -4.28
N LYS A 30 -0.85 23.27 -4.07
CA LYS A 30 0.46 23.73 -4.55
C LYS A 30 1.27 22.64 -5.29
N ILE A 31 1.63 22.94 -6.54
CA ILE A 31 2.43 22.04 -7.40
C ILE A 31 3.81 21.67 -6.81
N ASN A 32 4.41 22.55 -6.00
CA ASN A 32 5.72 22.30 -5.38
C ASN A 32 5.73 21.06 -4.47
N TYR A 33 4.60 20.71 -3.86
CA TYR A 33 4.50 19.49 -3.06
C TYR A 33 4.38 18.25 -3.95
N VAL A 34 3.72 18.34 -5.11
CA VAL A 34 3.73 17.25 -6.11
C VAL A 34 5.16 17.00 -6.58
N LEU A 35 5.88 18.05 -6.98
CA LEU A 35 7.30 17.97 -7.35
C LEU A 35 8.17 17.32 -6.27
N LEU A 36 8.05 17.78 -5.02
CA LEU A 36 8.81 17.25 -3.89
C LEU A 36 8.47 15.78 -3.60
N HIS A 37 7.20 15.38 -3.73
CA HIS A 37 6.79 13.98 -3.59
C HIS A 37 7.37 13.10 -4.68
N SER A 38 7.24 13.50 -5.96
CA SER A 38 7.81 12.74 -7.07
C SER A 38 9.35 12.64 -6.97
N LEU A 39 10.04 13.63 -6.38
CA LEU A 39 11.47 13.53 -6.04
C LEU A 39 11.74 12.48 -4.96
N ILE A 40 10.99 12.46 -3.86
CA ILE A 40 11.13 11.46 -2.78
C ILE A 40 10.86 10.05 -3.33
N TYR A 41 9.78 9.88 -4.09
CA TYR A 41 9.41 8.62 -4.74
C TYR A 41 10.50 8.12 -5.69
N THR A 42 11.07 9.03 -6.48
CA THR A 42 12.18 8.71 -7.41
C THR A 42 13.44 8.35 -6.64
N ALA A 43 13.76 9.02 -5.53
CA ALA A 43 14.91 8.70 -4.70
C ALA A 43 14.80 7.28 -4.09
N LEU A 44 13.62 6.90 -3.58
CA LEU A 44 13.35 5.53 -3.09
C LEU A 44 13.49 4.50 -4.21
N SER A 45 12.90 4.78 -5.38
CA SER A 45 12.98 3.89 -6.54
C SER A 45 14.41 3.80 -7.11
N PHE A 46 15.21 4.86 -6.99
CA PHE A 46 16.60 4.89 -7.45
C PHE A 46 17.49 3.93 -6.65
N LEU A 47 17.20 3.67 -5.38
CA LEU A 47 17.89 2.63 -4.59
C LEU A 47 17.78 1.26 -5.27
N VAL A 48 16.62 0.92 -5.84
CA VAL A 48 16.41 -0.30 -6.64
C VAL A 48 17.20 -0.24 -7.95
N VAL A 49 17.17 0.91 -8.63
CA VAL A 49 17.89 1.13 -9.90
C VAL A 49 19.42 0.98 -9.75
N LEU A 50 20.01 1.37 -8.62
CA LEU A 50 21.44 1.16 -8.33
C LEU A 50 21.84 -0.33 -8.37
N MET A 51 20.89 -1.21 -8.01
CA MET A 51 21.06 -2.66 -8.04
C MET A 51 20.96 -3.27 -9.45
N ILE A 52 20.57 -2.48 -10.46
CA ILE A 52 20.48 -2.88 -11.88
C ILE A 52 21.78 -2.49 -12.61
N LYS A 53 22.23 -3.36 -13.51
CA LYS A 53 23.43 -3.19 -14.34
C LYS A 53 23.13 -2.30 -15.54
N GLY A 54 24.09 -1.43 -15.88
CA GLY A 54 24.06 -0.58 -17.09
C GLY A 54 23.88 0.90 -16.75
N THR A 55 24.80 1.75 -17.24
CA THR A 55 24.80 3.20 -16.98
C THR A 55 23.57 3.89 -17.58
N ILE A 56 23.13 3.47 -18.77
CA ILE A 56 21.93 4.01 -19.44
C ILE A 56 20.69 3.77 -18.58
N VAL A 57 20.51 2.56 -18.03
CA VAL A 57 19.39 2.23 -17.13
C VAL A 57 19.39 3.14 -15.89
N LYS A 58 20.56 3.37 -15.31
CA LYS A 58 20.71 4.24 -14.12
C LYS A 58 20.35 5.71 -14.35
N ILE A 59 20.36 6.18 -15.59
CA ILE A 59 19.95 7.54 -15.97
C ILE A 59 18.48 7.54 -16.44
N MET A 60 18.11 6.59 -17.29
CA MET A 60 16.81 6.56 -17.97
C MET A 60 15.67 6.17 -17.01
N PHE A 61 15.85 5.18 -16.13
CA PHE A 61 14.78 4.72 -15.25
C PHE A 61 14.33 5.79 -14.26
N PRO A 62 15.22 6.53 -13.56
CA PRO A 62 14.79 7.62 -12.68
C PRO A 62 14.06 8.74 -13.41
N VAL A 63 14.45 9.07 -14.64
CA VAL A 63 13.74 10.06 -15.48
C VAL A 63 12.34 9.57 -15.84
N ILE A 64 12.17 8.32 -16.27
CA ILE A 64 10.86 7.73 -16.55
C ILE A 64 10.01 7.71 -15.27
N ILE A 65 10.54 7.23 -14.15
CA ILE A 65 9.83 7.14 -12.87
C ILE A 65 9.39 8.52 -12.38
N PHE A 66 10.29 9.52 -12.38
CA PHE A 66 9.96 10.87 -11.97
C PHE A 66 8.87 11.52 -12.83
N THR A 67 9.05 11.49 -14.16
CA THR A 67 8.13 12.13 -15.10
C THR A 67 6.75 11.44 -15.09
N SER A 68 6.73 10.12 -15.07
CA SER A 68 5.50 9.33 -15.03
C SER A 68 4.72 9.52 -13.73
N HIS A 69 5.39 9.47 -12.56
CA HIS A 69 4.78 9.76 -11.26
C HIS A 69 4.14 11.15 -11.23
N LEU A 70 4.93 12.18 -11.57
CA LEU A 70 4.49 13.58 -11.59
C LEU A 70 3.27 13.78 -12.52
N VAL A 71 3.26 13.14 -13.68
CA VAL A 71 2.13 13.22 -14.62
C VAL A 71 0.90 12.52 -14.07
N ILE A 72 1.02 11.31 -13.50
CA ILE A 72 -0.13 10.57 -12.93
C ILE A 72 -0.73 11.35 -11.76
N ASP A 73 0.09 11.75 -10.80
CA ASP A 73 -0.32 12.58 -9.64
C ASP A 73 -1.06 13.84 -10.08
N PHE A 74 -0.47 14.59 -11.02
CA PHE A 74 -1.04 15.85 -11.49
C PHE A 74 -2.37 15.65 -12.22
N LEU A 75 -2.45 14.64 -13.10
CA LEU A 75 -3.68 14.30 -13.81
C LEU A 75 -4.77 13.82 -12.85
N ARG A 76 -4.44 13.00 -11.85
CA ARG A 76 -5.35 12.57 -10.78
C ARG A 76 -5.88 13.76 -10.01
N ILE A 77 -5.02 14.64 -9.49
CA ILE A 77 -5.42 15.84 -8.73
C ILE A 77 -6.34 16.74 -9.56
N LYS A 78 -6.05 16.90 -10.86
CA LYS A 78 -6.89 17.66 -11.80
C LYS A 78 -8.24 16.97 -12.06
N PHE A 79 -8.27 15.64 -12.15
CA PHE A 79 -9.48 14.85 -12.34
C PHE A 79 -10.38 14.87 -11.10
N ASP A 80 -9.84 14.62 -9.91
CA ASP A 80 -10.57 14.60 -8.63
C ASP A 80 -11.17 15.98 -8.30
N ARG A 81 -10.49 17.06 -8.69
CA ARG A 81 -11.02 18.44 -8.61
C ARG A 81 -12.17 18.69 -9.58
N LYS A 82 -12.12 18.15 -10.79
CA LYS A 82 -13.18 18.31 -11.81
C LYS A 82 -14.40 17.42 -11.52
N HIS A 83 -14.19 16.26 -10.90
CA HIS A 83 -15.22 15.26 -10.63
C HIS A 83 -15.27 14.91 -9.13
N PRO A 84 -15.85 15.78 -8.27
CA PRO A 84 -15.85 15.60 -6.82
C PRO A 84 -16.77 14.46 -6.32
N GLY A 85 -17.49 13.77 -7.21
CA GLY A 85 -18.35 12.65 -6.87
C GLY A 85 -17.57 11.41 -6.44
N VAL A 86 -18.02 10.74 -5.38
CA VAL A 86 -17.26 9.64 -4.75
C VAL A 86 -16.92 8.50 -5.71
N LYS A 87 -17.85 8.13 -6.60
CA LYS A 87 -17.61 7.10 -7.63
C LYS A 87 -16.43 7.46 -8.54
N ALA A 88 -16.34 8.73 -8.95
CA ALA A 88 -15.24 9.21 -9.79
C ALA A 88 -13.91 9.21 -9.03
N GLN A 89 -13.90 9.65 -7.77
CA GLN A 89 -12.69 9.63 -6.91
C GLN A 89 -12.20 8.20 -6.62
N PHE A 90 -13.11 7.24 -6.42
CA PHE A 90 -12.74 5.83 -6.26
C PHE A 90 -12.10 5.28 -7.54
N ILE A 91 -12.73 5.51 -8.69
CA ILE A 91 -12.19 5.08 -10.00
C ILE A 91 -10.82 5.73 -10.24
N SER A 92 -10.69 7.03 -9.98
CA SER A 92 -9.43 7.77 -10.12
C SER A 92 -8.31 7.17 -9.26
N PHE A 93 -8.60 6.83 -7.99
CA PHE A 93 -7.67 6.14 -7.11
C PHE A 93 -7.25 4.75 -7.63
N ILE A 94 -8.18 3.94 -8.15
CA ILE A 94 -7.83 2.62 -8.72
C ILE A 94 -6.96 2.76 -9.97
N PHE A 95 -7.27 3.70 -10.88
CA PHE A 95 -6.46 3.94 -12.08
C PHE A 95 -5.07 4.48 -11.74
N ASP A 96 -4.95 5.38 -10.77
CA ASP A 96 -3.68 5.90 -10.27
C ASP A 96 -2.75 4.78 -9.79
N GLN A 97 -3.23 3.88 -8.94
CA GLN A 97 -2.44 2.74 -8.45
C GLN A 97 -2.11 1.76 -9.58
N ALA A 98 -3.07 1.49 -10.49
CA ALA A 98 -2.85 0.60 -11.63
C ALA A 98 -1.78 1.13 -12.61
N LEU A 99 -1.76 2.44 -12.88
CA LEU A 99 -0.78 3.07 -13.76
C LEU A 99 0.64 3.03 -13.17
N HIS A 100 0.79 3.30 -11.86
CA HIS A 100 2.09 3.17 -11.19
C HIS A 100 2.64 1.73 -11.26
N ILE A 101 1.81 0.71 -11.02
CA ILE A 101 2.20 -0.69 -11.16
C ILE A 101 2.53 -1.06 -12.61
N LEU A 102 1.77 -0.56 -13.59
CA LEU A 102 2.03 -0.77 -15.01
C LEU A 102 3.39 -0.21 -15.44
N ILE A 103 3.78 0.97 -14.95
CA ILE A 103 5.10 1.55 -15.22
C ILE A 103 6.21 0.62 -14.73
N PHE A 104 6.10 0.06 -13.52
CA PHE A 104 7.11 -0.87 -13.02
C PHE A 104 7.12 -2.20 -13.80
N LEU A 105 5.96 -2.73 -14.19
CA LEU A 105 5.89 -3.91 -15.06
C LEU A 105 6.63 -3.69 -16.39
N LEU A 106 6.44 -2.52 -17.02
CA LEU A 106 7.12 -2.16 -18.26
C LEU A 106 8.63 -1.92 -18.06
N LEU A 107 9.05 -1.30 -16.95
CA LEU A 107 10.46 -1.06 -16.64
C LEU A 107 11.24 -2.34 -16.31
N VAL A 108 10.61 -3.33 -15.67
CA VAL A 108 11.28 -4.62 -15.36
C VAL A 108 11.13 -5.66 -16.47
N GLN A 109 10.32 -5.40 -17.49
CA GLN A 109 10.14 -6.31 -18.62
C GLN A 109 11.49 -6.53 -19.33
N GLY A 110 11.94 -7.78 -19.38
CA GLY A 110 13.23 -8.15 -19.98
C GLY A 110 14.45 -8.00 -19.07
N LEU A 111 14.29 -7.63 -17.79
CA LEU A 111 15.36 -7.74 -16.79
C LEU A 111 15.37 -9.14 -16.17
N ASP A 112 16.53 -9.81 -16.21
CA ASP A 112 16.76 -11.10 -15.56
C ASP A 112 17.84 -10.99 -14.45
N GLN A 113 18.25 -12.13 -13.88
CA GLN A 113 19.30 -12.16 -12.85
C GLN A 113 20.66 -11.65 -13.35
N LYS A 114 20.98 -11.79 -14.64
CA LYS A 114 22.22 -11.29 -15.27
C LYS A 114 22.26 -9.76 -15.35
N ASN A 115 21.11 -9.10 -15.25
CA ASN A 115 21.00 -7.64 -15.13
C ASN A 115 21.29 -7.13 -13.70
N THR A 116 21.65 -7.97 -12.73
CA THR A 116 22.05 -7.51 -11.39
C THR A 116 23.43 -6.84 -11.44
N SER A 117 23.57 -5.67 -10.81
CA SER A 117 24.86 -4.98 -10.68
C SER A 117 25.72 -5.63 -9.59
N SER A 118 27.04 -5.41 -9.61
CA SER A 118 27.95 -5.88 -8.55
C SER A 118 27.57 -5.34 -7.17
N PHE A 119 27.07 -4.10 -7.10
CA PHE A 119 26.45 -3.55 -5.88
C PHE A 119 25.18 -4.32 -5.48
N GLY A 120 24.30 -4.63 -6.44
CA GLY A 120 23.09 -5.42 -6.20
C GLY A 120 23.39 -6.82 -5.66
N VAL A 121 24.44 -7.49 -6.16
CA VAL A 121 24.92 -8.78 -5.64
C VAL A 121 25.42 -8.64 -4.20
N ALA A 122 26.28 -7.65 -3.91
CA ALA A 122 26.79 -7.42 -2.56
C ALA A 122 25.67 -7.15 -1.53
N VAL A 123 24.65 -6.37 -1.91
CA VAL A 123 23.47 -6.11 -1.08
C VAL A 123 22.64 -7.37 -0.88
N TYR A 124 22.41 -8.16 -1.95
CA TYR A 124 21.71 -9.45 -1.87
C TYR A 124 22.41 -10.41 -0.90
N ASP A 125 23.72 -10.61 -1.05
CA ASP A 125 24.51 -11.52 -0.21
C ASP A 125 24.54 -11.07 1.26
N TRP A 126 24.59 -9.76 1.52
CA TRP A 126 24.50 -9.20 2.86
C TRP A 126 23.13 -9.47 3.49
N PHE A 127 22.04 -9.19 2.78
CA PHE A 127 20.68 -9.44 3.29
C PHE A 127 20.42 -10.92 3.56
N VAL A 128 20.79 -11.81 2.64
CA VAL A 128 20.60 -13.27 2.80
C VAL A 128 21.31 -13.80 4.05
N LYS A 129 22.51 -13.30 4.35
CA LYS A 129 23.23 -13.65 5.59
C LYS A 129 22.53 -13.10 6.85
N MET A 130 22.02 -11.87 6.79
CA MET A 130 21.37 -11.21 7.93
C MET A 130 20.02 -11.82 8.32
N ILE A 131 19.26 -12.37 7.35
CA ILE A 131 17.90 -12.91 7.58
C ILE A 131 17.86 -14.44 7.70
N ALA A 132 19.00 -15.13 7.59
CA ALA A 132 19.08 -16.58 7.68
C ALA A 132 18.44 -17.09 8.99
N PRO A 133 17.62 -18.16 8.97
CA PRO A 133 17.42 -19.11 7.86
C PRO A 133 16.30 -18.73 6.86
N LEU A 134 15.71 -17.54 6.93
CA LEU A 134 14.64 -17.13 6.00
C LEU A 134 15.19 -16.90 4.58
N SER A 135 14.39 -17.23 3.56
CA SER A 135 14.71 -16.86 2.18
C SER A 135 14.38 -15.39 1.90
N LEU A 136 15.15 -14.74 1.02
CA LEU A 136 14.90 -13.33 0.69
C LEU A 136 13.54 -13.11 0.02
N ASN A 137 13.09 -14.02 -0.85
CA ASN A 137 11.76 -13.94 -1.47
C ASN A 137 10.65 -13.95 -0.39
N TYR A 138 10.70 -14.87 0.57
CA TYR A 138 9.74 -14.93 1.67
C TYR A 138 9.77 -13.66 2.54
N PHE A 139 10.97 -13.15 2.86
CA PHE A 139 11.12 -11.90 3.59
C PHE A 139 10.52 -10.70 2.84
N LEU A 140 10.75 -10.58 1.53
CA LEU A 140 10.18 -9.49 0.73
C LEU A 140 8.65 -9.60 0.59
N LYS A 141 8.11 -10.83 0.50
CA LYS A 141 6.66 -11.09 0.55
C LYS A 141 6.06 -10.63 1.88
N LEU A 142 6.71 -10.95 3.01
CA LEU A 142 6.32 -10.45 4.33
C LEU A 142 6.30 -8.91 4.36
N VAL A 143 7.37 -8.25 3.90
CA VAL A 143 7.45 -6.78 3.87
C VAL A 143 6.30 -6.16 3.06
N ILE A 144 6.01 -6.67 1.86
CA ILE A 144 4.85 -6.20 1.07
C ILE A 144 3.54 -6.42 1.82
N ALA A 145 3.30 -7.62 2.38
CA ALA A 145 2.06 -7.92 3.07
C ALA A 145 1.82 -6.97 4.27
N TYR A 146 2.85 -6.76 5.10
CA TYR A 146 2.78 -5.82 6.22
C TYR A 146 2.60 -4.37 5.77
N LEU A 147 3.27 -3.92 4.70
CA LEU A 147 3.07 -2.57 4.17
C LEU A 147 1.63 -2.36 3.65
N ILE A 148 1.07 -3.32 2.92
CA ILE A 148 -0.29 -3.24 2.36
C ILE A 148 -1.35 -3.14 3.46
N ILE A 149 -1.28 -3.96 4.52
CA ILE A 149 -2.33 -3.98 5.56
C ILE A 149 -2.38 -2.69 6.41
N LEU A 150 -1.33 -1.87 6.39
CA LEU A 150 -1.25 -0.63 7.17
C LEU A 150 -2.05 0.51 6.52
N SER A 151 -1.37 1.51 5.96
CA SER A 151 -2.00 2.68 5.36
C SER A 151 -2.74 2.41 4.04
N PRO A 152 -2.21 1.62 3.07
CA PRO A 152 -2.89 1.35 1.81
C PRO A 152 -4.29 0.74 2.01
N SER A 153 -4.41 -0.28 2.86
CA SER A 153 -5.70 -0.89 3.19
C SER A 153 -6.66 0.08 3.87
N SER A 154 -6.21 0.91 4.81
CA SER A 154 -7.09 1.93 5.42
C SER A 154 -7.57 2.98 4.43
N VAL A 155 -6.73 3.37 3.45
CA VAL A 155 -7.13 4.30 2.37
C VAL A 155 -8.13 3.64 1.43
N PHE A 156 -7.86 2.40 0.97
CA PHE A 156 -8.79 1.63 0.14
C PHE A 156 -10.15 1.43 0.83
N ILE A 157 -10.16 0.98 2.09
CA ILE A 157 -11.38 0.79 2.89
C ILE A 157 -12.15 2.10 3.01
N LYS A 158 -11.49 3.24 3.31
CA LYS A 158 -12.16 4.54 3.36
C LYS A 158 -12.81 4.91 2.03
N HIS A 159 -12.11 4.75 0.92
CA HIS A 159 -12.65 5.01 -0.42
C HIS A 159 -13.82 4.07 -0.77
N PHE A 160 -13.73 2.79 -0.40
CA PHE A 160 -14.80 1.80 -0.57
C PHE A 160 -16.03 2.16 0.26
N PHE A 161 -15.87 2.49 1.55
CA PHE A 161 -16.98 2.88 2.43
C PHE A 161 -17.80 4.05 1.88
N ASN A 162 -17.12 5.10 1.41
CA ASN A 162 -17.79 6.27 0.87
C ASN A 162 -18.65 5.97 -0.38
N LEU A 163 -18.44 4.84 -1.08
CA LEU A 163 -19.29 4.43 -2.21
C LEU A 163 -20.67 3.95 -1.77
N PHE A 164 -20.75 3.30 -0.60
CA PHE A 164 -21.95 2.62 -0.09
C PHE A 164 -22.64 3.43 1.01
N PHE A 165 -21.88 4.17 1.81
CA PHE A 165 -22.37 4.99 2.92
C PHE A 165 -22.20 6.48 2.61
N LYS A 166 -23.23 7.29 2.89
CA LYS A 166 -23.16 8.74 2.67
C LYS A 166 -22.13 9.40 3.60
N LYS A 167 -21.49 10.44 3.09
CA LYS A 167 -20.36 11.14 3.72
C LYS A 167 -20.71 11.82 5.05
N ASP A 168 -21.98 12.14 5.27
CA ASP A 168 -22.45 13.01 6.36
C ASP A 168 -22.58 12.31 7.73
N LEU A 169 -22.15 11.04 7.84
CA LEU A 169 -22.43 10.13 8.97
C LEU A 169 -21.17 9.67 9.72
N CYS A 170 -20.01 10.30 9.48
CA CYS A 170 -18.72 9.90 10.07
C CYS A 170 -17.95 11.12 10.59
N ASP A 171 -17.96 11.30 11.90
CA ASP A 171 -17.29 12.40 12.60
C ASP A 171 -15.76 12.35 12.41
N GLU A 172 -15.10 13.51 12.37
CA GLU A 172 -13.65 13.56 12.04
C GLU A 172 -12.76 12.93 13.13
N GLY A 173 -13.23 12.95 14.39
CA GLY A 173 -12.57 12.28 15.51
C GLY A 173 -12.65 10.75 15.44
N GLU A 174 -13.83 10.22 15.13
CA GLU A 174 -14.08 8.77 15.04
C GLU A 174 -13.25 8.11 13.92
N ASN A 175 -13.07 8.83 12.81
CA ASN A 175 -12.23 8.42 11.68
C ASN A 175 -10.77 8.07 12.07
N LYS A 176 -10.18 8.77 13.04
CA LYS A 176 -8.78 8.51 13.47
C LYS A 176 -8.70 7.23 14.30
N ALA A 177 -9.57 7.07 15.29
CA ALA A 177 -9.61 5.88 16.13
C ALA A 177 -9.95 4.62 15.32
N GLY A 178 -10.97 4.68 14.46
CA GLY A 178 -11.35 3.58 13.58
C GLY A 178 -10.23 3.13 12.64
N SER A 179 -9.46 4.06 12.07
CA SER A 179 -8.31 3.74 11.22
C SER A 179 -7.18 3.04 11.99
N ILE A 180 -6.93 3.43 13.25
CA ILE A 180 -5.94 2.77 14.12
C ILE A 180 -6.42 1.35 14.49
N ILE A 181 -7.67 1.20 14.93
CA ILE A 181 -8.27 -0.09 15.27
C ILE A 181 -8.18 -1.06 14.08
N GLY A 182 -8.56 -0.61 12.88
CA GLY A 182 -8.49 -1.43 11.67
C GLY A 182 -7.07 -1.84 11.28
N LYS A 183 -6.06 -0.98 11.51
CA LYS A 183 -4.64 -1.34 11.31
C LYS A 183 -4.18 -2.40 12.31
N LEU A 184 -4.50 -2.24 13.60
CA LEU A 184 -4.17 -3.21 14.65
C LEU A 184 -4.84 -4.57 14.41
N GLU A 185 -6.11 -4.56 14.03
CA GLU A 185 -6.88 -5.76 13.66
C GLU A 185 -6.19 -6.53 12.52
N ARG A 186 -5.85 -5.88 11.40
CA ARG A 186 -5.16 -6.56 10.30
C ARG A 186 -3.75 -7.02 10.65
N LEU A 187 -3.02 -6.27 11.48
CA LEU A 187 -1.71 -6.70 11.99
C LEU A 187 -1.84 -8.02 12.78
N VAL A 188 -2.81 -8.11 13.69
CA VAL A 188 -3.06 -9.31 14.48
C VAL A 188 -3.50 -10.48 13.59
N ILE A 189 -4.43 -10.25 12.65
CA ILE A 189 -4.91 -11.29 11.72
C ILE A 189 -3.77 -11.81 10.84
N LEU A 190 -3.00 -10.93 10.20
CA LEU A 190 -1.90 -11.31 9.32
C LEU A 190 -0.83 -12.10 10.09
N THR A 191 -0.43 -11.62 11.27
CA THR A 191 0.60 -12.27 12.11
C THR A 191 0.15 -13.67 12.54
N LEU A 192 -1.02 -13.78 13.19
CA LEU A 192 -1.55 -15.05 13.68
C LEU A 192 -1.86 -16.02 12.52
N GLY A 193 -2.37 -15.50 11.40
CA GLY A 193 -2.68 -16.29 10.21
C GLY A 193 -1.45 -16.83 9.48
N ILE A 194 -0.36 -16.06 9.41
CA ILE A 194 0.94 -16.57 8.94
C ILE A 194 1.40 -17.71 9.85
N MET A 195 1.34 -17.52 11.17
CA MET A 195 1.65 -18.56 12.19
C MET A 195 0.69 -19.75 12.20
N GLY A 196 -0.43 -19.73 11.44
CA GLY A 196 -1.43 -20.79 11.40
C GLY A 196 -2.38 -20.83 12.60
N LEU A 197 -2.36 -19.82 13.47
CA LEU A 197 -3.17 -19.71 14.69
C LEU A 197 -4.59 -19.18 14.40
N TYR A 198 -5.31 -19.84 13.48
CA TYR A 198 -6.64 -19.40 13.04
C TYR A 198 -7.68 -19.33 14.16
N THR A 199 -7.59 -20.20 15.17
CA THR A 199 -8.44 -20.14 16.37
C THR A 199 -8.23 -18.83 17.13
N ALA A 200 -6.98 -18.35 17.24
CA ALA A 200 -6.69 -17.07 17.89
C ALA A 200 -7.20 -15.88 17.05
N VAL A 201 -7.16 -15.97 15.72
CA VAL A 201 -7.83 -14.99 14.84
C VAL A 201 -9.34 -14.93 15.13
N ALA A 202 -10.01 -16.09 15.20
CA ALA A 202 -11.44 -16.14 15.51
C ALA A 202 -11.76 -15.52 16.88
N LEU A 203 -10.98 -15.81 17.92
CA LEU A 203 -11.13 -15.21 19.26
C LEU A 203 -11.05 -13.67 19.23
N VAL A 204 -10.17 -13.08 18.41
CA VAL A 204 -10.04 -11.62 18.26
C VAL A 204 -11.31 -11.01 17.65
N PHE A 205 -11.90 -11.63 16.62
CA PHE A 205 -13.19 -11.18 16.06
C PHE A 205 -14.36 -11.38 17.04
N THR A 206 -14.38 -12.48 17.79
CA THR A 206 -15.38 -12.71 18.83
C THR A 206 -15.30 -11.64 19.91
N ALA A 207 -14.11 -11.35 20.45
CA ALA A 207 -13.91 -10.31 21.44
C ALA A 207 -14.31 -8.91 20.93
N LYS A 208 -13.94 -8.57 19.68
CA LYS A 208 -14.35 -7.32 19.01
C LYS A 208 -15.87 -7.20 18.91
N SER A 209 -16.57 -8.30 18.63
CA SER A 209 -18.02 -8.34 18.49
C SER A 209 -18.73 -8.24 19.83
N ILE A 210 -18.24 -8.92 20.87
CA ILE A 210 -18.73 -8.80 22.25
C ILE A 210 -18.60 -7.36 22.75
N ALA A 211 -17.44 -6.72 22.54
CA ALA A 211 -17.19 -5.34 22.95
C ALA A 211 -18.10 -4.30 22.26
N ARG A 212 -18.76 -4.67 21.16
CA ARG A 212 -19.70 -3.81 20.40
C ARG A 212 -21.14 -4.32 20.42
N TYR A 213 -21.44 -5.39 21.17
CA TYR A 213 -22.72 -6.11 21.10
C TYR A 213 -23.96 -5.20 21.15
N LYS A 214 -24.04 -4.30 22.14
CA LYS A 214 -25.18 -3.36 22.29
C LYS A 214 -25.37 -2.43 21.08
N GLN A 215 -24.28 -2.06 20.39
CA GLN A 215 -24.35 -1.19 19.22
C GLN A 215 -24.75 -1.96 17.95
N LEU A 216 -24.62 -3.29 17.93
CA LEU A 216 -25.07 -4.12 16.82
C LEU A 216 -26.60 -4.25 16.74
N GLU A 217 -27.33 -3.76 17.75
CA GLU A 217 -28.79 -3.59 17.70
C GLU A 217 -29.19 -2.41 16.79
N GLU A 218 -28.30 -1.42 16.60
CA GLU A 218 -28.50 -0.32 15.65
C GLU A 218 -28.17 -0.78 14.23
N LYS A 219 -29.20 -0.99 13.40
CA LYS A 219 -29.07 -1.54 12.04
C LYS A 219 -27.97 -0.86 11.19
N GLU A 220 -27.91 0.47 11.18
CA GLU A 220 -26.93 1.20 10.38
C GLU A 220 -25.48 0.99 10.88
N PHE A 221 -25.28 0.97 12.19
CA PHE A 221 -23.98 0.63 12.78
C PHE A 221 -23.62 -0.82 12.47
N ALA A 222 -24.56 -1.77 12.59
CA ALA A 222 -24.34 -3.18 12.30
C ALA A 222 -23.91 -3.43 10.85
N GLU A 223 -24.58 -2.82 9.87
CA GLU A 223 -24.21 -2.91 8.45
C GLU A 223 -22.81 -2.34 8.18
N ARG A 224 -22.50 -1.14 8.70
CA ARG A 224 -21.15 -0.53 8.63
C ARG A 224 -20.09 -1.41 9.27
N TYR A 225 -20.35 -1.90 10.48
CA TYR A 225 -19.44 -2.75 11.24
C TYR A 225 -19.16 -4.06 10.49
N LEU A 226 -20.19 -4.73 9.99
CA LEU A 226 -20.06 -6.01 9.31
C LEU A 226 -19.26 -5.87 8.00
N ILE A 227 -19.61 -4.91 7.15
CA ILE A 227 -18.91 -4.68 5.87
C ILE A 227 -17.43 -4.34 6.12
N GLY A 228 -17.13 -3.47 7.10
CA GLY A 228 -15.74 -3.09 7.40
C GLY A 228 -14.92 -4.22 7.98
N THR A 229 -15.52 -5.00 8.87
CA THR A 229 -14.90 -6.17 9.52
C THR A 229 -14.60 -7.26 8.50
N LEU A 230 -15.56 -7.59 7.62
CA LEU A 230 -15.38 -8.57 6.54
C LEU A 230 -14.36 -8.12 5.49
N LEU A 231 -14.38 -6.84 5.06
CA LEU A 231 -13.42 -6.33 4.09
C LEU A 231 -11.99 -6.29 4.66
N SER A 232 -11.86 -5.89 5.93
CA SER A 232 -10.58 -5.88 6.65
C SER A 232 -10.01 -7.30 6.82
N LEU A 233 -10.86 -8.28 7.16
CA LEU A 233 -10.52 -9.71 7.19
C LEU A 233 -10.06 -10.21 5.81
N PHE A 234 -10.85 -9.93 4.76
CA PHE A 234 -10.56 -10.38 3.40
C PHE A 234 -9.18 -9.91 2.92
N ILE A 235 -8.84 -8.63 3.13
CA ILE A 235 -7.53 -8.09 2.77
C ILE A 235 -6.40 -8.76 3.57
N ALA A 236 -6.59 -9.03 4.87
CA ALA A 236 -5.60 -9.73 5.67
C ALA A 236 -5.42 -11.20 5.22
N VAL A 237 -6.51 -11.89 4.83
CA VAL A 237 -6.47 -13.25 4.26
C VAL A 237 -5.72 -13.28 2.93
N LEU A 238 -5.95 -12.33 2.03
CA LEU A 238 -5.16 -12.19 0.80
C LEU A 238 -3.67 -11.99 1.11
N GLY A 239 -3.32 -11.22 2.15
CA GLY A 239 -1.94 -11.09 2.62
C GLY A 239 -1.34 -12.41 3.12
N ILE A 240 -2.09 -13.21 3.88
CA ILE A 240 -1.66 -14.54 4.35
C ILE A 240 -1.42 -15.49 3.16
N ILE A 241 -2.31 -15.48 2.16
CA ILE A 241 -2.18 -16.31 0.95
C ILE A 241 -0.92 -15.89 0.17
N PHE A 242 -0.75 -14.58 -0.08
CA PHE A 242 0.40 -14.03 -0.81
C PHE A 242 1.76 -14.37 -0.18
N VAL A 243 1.84 -14.42 1.16
CA VAL A 243 3.06 -14.81 1.90
C VAL A 243 3.35 -16.31 1.82
N ARG A 244 2.33 -17.15 1.60
CA ARG A 244 2.44 -18.62 1.58
C ARG A 244 2.61 -19.23 0.20
N MET A 245 2.19 -18.52 -0.85
CA MET A 245 2.63 -18.75 -2.25
C MET A 245 4.10 -18.37 -2.42
#